data_AF-A0A9E1P1Q7-F1
#
_entry.id   AF-A0A9E1P1Q7-F1
#
_cell.length_a   1.000
_cell.length_b   1.000
_cell.length_c   1.000
_cell.angle_alpha   90.00
_cell.angle_beta   90.00
_cell.angle_gamma   90.00
#
_symmetry.space_group_name_H-M   'P 1'
#
loop_
_entity.id
_entity.type
_entity.pdbx_description
1 polymer ?
#
loop_
_entity_poly.entity_id
_entity_poly.type
_entity_poly.pdbx_seq_one_letter_code
_entity_poly.pdbx_strand_id
1 'polypeptide(L)'
;GSIGVFAAFPTVERLLERVGIHTDGVGTTRLAGALRLDRPLKEEVAESLGSSVEFIYQSFVGLVAQGRGMTVESVDAVAQGRVWSAPDALSHGLIDKLGDLSDAIDAAATLAELDDYTVDYVELPVSPRDLILQQLAGRIGSMSSGLGSSAAHALSTLVEPLVSVASEIASLDDPGHFYIWCVACGVRD
;
A
#
# COMPACT_ATOMS: atom_id res chain seq x y z
N GLY A 1 10.93 -2.60 12.45
CA GLY A 1 10.91 -1.15 12.20
C GLY A 1 9.50 -0.68 11.90
N SER A 2 9.32 0.56 11.44
CA SER A 2 8.00 1.16 11.13
C SER A 2 6.98 1.06 12.28
N ILE A 3 7.47 1.16 13.52
CA ILE A 3 6.63 1.12 14.71
C ILE A 3 5.98 2.50 14.86
N GLY A 4 4.79 2.65 14.30
CA GLY A 4 4.05 3.90 14.22
C GLY A 4 2.62 3.67 13.74
N VAL A 5 1.76 4.66 13.94
CA VAL A 5 0.34 4.61 13.57
C VAL A 5 -0.02 5.93 12.91
N PHE A 6 -0.78 5.86 11.82
CA PHE A 6 -1.34 7.05 11.19
C PHE A 6 -2.78 6.78 10.78
N ALA A 7 -3.58 7.84 10.72
CA ALA A 7 -4.91 7.83 10.16
C ALA A 7 -5.05 8.97 9.16
N ALA A 8 -5.70 8.71 8.04
CA ALA A 8 -5.99 9.72 7.03
C ALA A 8 -7.49 9.66 6.71
N PHE A 9 -8.12 10.83 6.66
CA PHE A 9 -9.53 10.95 6.32
C PHE A 9 -9.69 11.94 5.15
N PRO A 10 -9.74 11.44 3.90
CA PRO A 10 -9.84 12.31 2.73
C PRO A 10 -11.26 12.85 2.58
N THR A 11 -11.39 14.15 2.36
CA THR A 11 -12.67 14.80 2.01
C THR A 11 -12.62 15.33 0.57
N VAL A 12 -13.77 15.41 -0.08
CA VAL A 12 -13.95 15.74 -1.51
C VAL A 12 -14.85 16.96 -1.72
N GLU A 13 -15.23 17.68 -0.67
CA GLU A 13 -16.13 18.83 -0.73
C GLU A 13 -15.62 19.91 -1.70
N ARG A 14 -14.31 20.17 -1.71
CA ARG A 14 -13.69 21.15 -2.61
C ARG A 14 -13.66 20.70 -4.06
N LEU A 15 -13.62 19.38 -4.31
CA LEU A 15 -13.71 18.84 -5.67
C LEU A 15 -15.15 18.97 -6.19
N LEU A 16 -16.13 18.65 -5.34
CA LEU A 16 -17.56 18.77 -5.66
C LEU A 16 -17.96 20.24 -5.91
N GLU A 17 -17.45 21.17 -5.10
CA GLU A 17 -17.70 22.60 -5.28
C GLU A 17 -17.23 23.11 -6.65
N ARG A 18 -16.10 22.63 -7.17
CA ARG A 18 -15.58 23.01 -8.50
C ARG A 18 -16.50 22.60 -9.66
N VAL A 19 -17.33 21.58 -9.47
CA VAL A 19 -18.31 21.12 -10.47
C VAL A 19 -19.73 21.58 -10.13
N GLY A 20 -19.89 22.51 -9.19
CA GLY A 20 -21.17 23.09 -8.79
C GLY A 20 -22.03 22.19 -7.90
N ILE A 21 -21.45 21.14 -7.30
CA ILE A 21 -22.15 20.25 -6.38
C ILE A 21 -21.90 20.72 -4.94
N HIS A 22 -22.98 21.06 -4.25
CA HIS A 22 -22.97 21.45 -2.84
C HIS A 22 -23.75 20.43 -2.00
N THR A 23 -23.36 20.25 -0.74
CA THR A 23 -24.00 19.30 0.16
C THR A 23 -24.46 20.00 1.44
N ASP A 24 -25.70 19.72 1.84
CA ASP A 24 -26.30 20.21 3.08
C ASP A 24 -27.13 19.08 3.72
N GLY A 25 -27.59 19.27 4.95
CA GLY A 25 -28.51 18.35 5.60
C GLY A 25 -28.68 18.60 7.09
N VAL A 26 -29.77 18.07 7.64
CA VAL A 26 -30.06 18.11 9.07
C VAL A 26 -29.63 16.80 9.74
N GLY A 27 -29.18 16.90 10.98
CA GLY A 27 -28.80 15.76 11.81
C GLY A 27 -29.48 15.82 13.16
N THR A 28 -29.88 14.67 13.69
CA THR A 28 -30.48 14.58 15.03
C THR A 28 -29.43 14.57 16.15
N THR A 29 -28.15 14.35 15.81
CA THR A 29 -27.04 14.33 16.76
C THR A 29 -25.83 15.09 16.22
N ARG A 30 -24.91 15.47 17.10
CA ARG A 30 -23.64 16.12 16.72
C ARG A 30 -22.76 15.26 15.82
N LEU A 31 -22.81 13.93 15.97
CA LEU A 31 -22.06 12.97 15.16
C LEU A 31 -22.80 12.55 13.88
N ALA A 32 -24.01 13.05 13.63
CA ALA A 32 -24.71 12.76 12.39
C ALA A 32 -23.86 13.20 11.18
N GLY A 33 -23.63 12.25 10.26
CA GLY A 33 -22.80 12.48 9.08
C GLY A 33 -21.31 12.73 9.36
N ALA A 34 -20.80 12.33 10.54
CA ALA A 34 -19.41 12.53 10.97
C ALA A 34 -18.34 12.01 10.00
N LEU A 35 -18.61 10.90 9.32
CA LEU A 35 -17.68 10.23 8.41
C LEU A 35 -18.08 10.40 6.94
N ARG A 36 -18.79 11.47 6.61
CA ARG A 36 -19.10 11.79 5.22
C ARG A 36 -17.88 12.42 4.55
N LEU A 37 -17.54 11.94 3.36
CA LEU A 37 -16.41 12.45 2.58
C LEU A 37 -16.76 13.76 1.85
N ASP A 38 -18.04 14.06 1.65
CA ASP A 38 -18.52 15.20 0.87
C ASP A 38 -18.61 16.52 1.64
N ARG A 39 -18.01 16.56 2.84
CA ARG A 39 -17.96 17.71 3.74
C ARG A 39 -16.69 17.65 4.58
N PRO A 40 -16.25 18.77 5.18
CA PRO A 40 -15.12 18.76 6.09
C PRO A 40 -15.35 17.84 7.29
N LEU A 41 -14.28 17.21 7.76
CA LEU A 41 -14.29 16.42 8.99
C LEU A 41 -14.57 17.34 10.18
N LYS A 42 -15.48 16.92 11.06
CA LYS A 42 -15.80 17.66 12.28
C LYS A 42 -14.68 17.52 13.30
N GLU A 43 -14.41 18.58 14.06
CA GLU A 43 -13.34 18.61 15.06
C GLU A 43 -13.47 17.49 16.09
N GLU A 44 -14.68 17.23 16.60
CA GLU A 44 -14.89 16.19 17.61
C GLU A 44 -14.57 14.78 17.09
N VAL A 45 -14.71 14.57 15.78
CA VAL A 45 -14.36 13.30 15.11
C VAL A 45 -12.86 13.23 14.89
N ALA A 46 -12.24 14.36 14.50
CA ALA A 46 -10.79 14.45 14.35
C ALA A 46 -10.06 14.19 15.68
N GLU A 47 -10.53 14.77 16.79
CA GLU A 47 -10.03 14.51 18.14
C GLU A 47 -10.18 13.05 18.56
N SER A 48 -11.34 12.44 18.23
CA SER A 48 -11.59 11.02 18.52
C SER A 48 -10.66 10.11 17.70
N LEU A 49 -10.41 10.43 16.44
CA LEU A 49 -9.43 9.72 15.61
C LEU A 49 -8.01 9.89 16.16
N GLY A 50 -7.63 11.12 16.56
CA GLY A 50 -6.33 11.38 17.18
C GLY A 50 -6.12 10.58 18.47
N SER A 51 -7.14 10.54 19.33
CA SER A 51 -7.12 9.72 20.56
C SER A 51 -6.98 8.23 20.26
N SER A 52 -7.63 7.76 19.19
CA SER A 52 -7.52 6.36 18.74
C SER A 52 -6.12 6.04 18.23
N VAL A 53 -5.52 6.96 17.44
CA VAL A 53 -4.14 6.83 16.96
C VAL A 53 -3.15 6.75 18.13
N GLU A 54 -3.28 7.64 19.12
CA GLU A 54 -2.42 7.64 20.31
C GLU A 54 -2.54 6.34 21.10
N PHE A 55 -3.77 5.88 21.34
CA PHE A 55 -4.02 4.63 22.05
C PHE A 55 -3.39 3.41 21.34
N ILE A 56 -3.56 3.32 20.02
CA ILE A 56 -2.98 2.22 19.23
C ILE A 56 -1.46 2.33 19.23
N TYR A 57 -0.90 3.54 19.13
CA TYR A 57 0.55 3.76 19.19
C TYR A 57 1.14 3.27 20.51
N GLN A 58 0.57 3.69 21.64
CA GLN A 58 1.01 3.24 22.97
C GLN A 58 0.90 1.73 23.13
N SER A 59 -0.20 1.14 22.62
CA SER A 59 -0.39 -0.32 22.63
C SER A 59 0.69 -1.05 21.80
N PHE A 60 1.03 -0.51 20.62
CA PHE A 60 2.03 -1.10 19.76
C PHE A 60 3.43 -1.01 20.39
N VAL A 61 3.81 0.15 20.93
CA VAL A 61 5.08 0.32 21.66
C VAL A 61 5.14 -0.65 22.85
N GLY A 62 4.05 -0.78 23.62
CA GLY A 62 3.97 -1.73 24.74
C GLY A 62 4.16 -3.19 24.33
N LEU A 63 3.54 -3.61 23.22
CA LEU A 63 3.71 -4.97 22.68
C LEU A 63 5.16 -5.24 22.26
N VAL A 64 5.80 -4.28 21.58
CA VAL A 64 7.20 -4.42 21.19
C VAL A 64 8.10 -4.45 22.43
N ALA A 65 7.86 -3.58 23.41
CA ALA A 65 8.62 -3.54 24.66
C ALA A 65 8.56 -4.89 25.38
N GLN A 66 7.37 -5.47 25.51
CA GLN A 66 7.17 -6.80 26.09
C GLN A 66 7.91 -7.89 25.29
N GLY A 67 7.74 -7.90 23.96
CA GLY A 67 8.33 -8.92 23.09
C GLY A 67 9.86 -8.85 23.00
N ARG A 68 10.46 -7.67 23.16
CA ARG A 68 11.92 -7.45 23.11
C ARG A 68 12.57 -7.40 24.49
N GLY A 69 11.80 -7.46 25.58
CA GLY A 69 12.32 -7.27 26.94
C GLY A 69 12.90 -5.86 27.16
N MET A 70 12.37 -4.87 26.44
CA MET A 70 12.81 -3.47 26.47
C MET A 70 11.85 -2.62 27.33
N THR A 71 12.29 -1.45 27.78
CA THR A 71 11.34 -0.49 28.40
C THR A 71 10.54 0.23 27.31
N VAL A 72 9.33 0.69 27.64
CA VAL A 72 8.48 1.46 26.72
C VAL A 72 9.23 2.68 26.18
N GLU A 73 9.97 3.39 27.04
CA GLU A 73 10.74 4.58 26.69
C GLU A 73 11.88 4.25 25.70
N SER A 74 12.55 3.11 25.89
CA SER A 74 13.62 2.69 24.97
C SER A 74 13.08 2.31 23.59
N VAL A 75 11.91 1.68 23.52
CA VAL A 75 11.24 1.39 22.25
C VAL A 75 10.76 2.67 21.60
N ASP A 76 10.12 3.58 22.36
CA ASP A 76 9.65 4.86 21.84
C ASP A 76 10.80 5.70 21.23
N ALA A 77 11.96 5.70 21.87
CA ALA A 77 13.17 6.37 21.39
C ALA A 77 13.62 5.88 20.00
N VAL A 78 13.36 4.62 19.65
CA VAL A 78 13.66 4.02 18.33
C VAL A 78 12.42 3.79 17.45
N ALA A 79 11.21 4.12 17.92
CA ALA A 79 9.94 3.98 17.21
C ALA A 79 9.61 5.23 16.39
N GLN A 80 8.44 5.85 16.57
CA GLN A 80 8.00 7.09 15.88
C GLN A 80 7.86 6.93 14.35
N GLY A 81 7.47 5.72 13.89
CA GLY A 81 7.26 5.42 12.48
C GLY A 81 8.54 5.30 11.63
N ARG A 82 9.73 5.36 12.23
CA ARG A 82 11.00 5.23 11.51
C ARG A 82 11.17 3.84 10.92
N VAL A 83 11.60 3.79 9.67
CA VAL A 83 12.02 2.57 8.99
C VAL A 83 13.49 2.32 9.32
N TRP A 84 13.82 1.08 9.66
CA TRP A 84 15.18 0.66 9.98
C TRP A 84 15.63 -0.37 8.96
N SER A 85 16.88 -0.24 8.50
CA SER A 85 17.54 -1.34 7.79
C SER A 85 17.74 -2.52 8.75
N ALA A 86 17.97 -3.74 8.23
CA ALA A 86 18.18 -4.90 9.11
C ALA A 86 19.39 -4.72 10.06
N PRO A 87 20.56 -4.23 9.62
CA PRO A 87 21.68 -3.94 10.53
C PRO A 87 21.32 -2.90 11.61
N ASP A 88 20.61 -1.83 11.25
CA ASP A 88 20.20 -0.81 12.22
C ASP A 88 19.21 -1.38 13.23
N ALA A 89 18.23 -2.15 12.76
CA ALA A 89 17.26 -2.82 13.62
C ALA A 89 17.95 -3.77 14.61
N LEU A 90 19.00 -4.48 14.19
CA LEU A 90 19.80 -5.32 15.07
C LEU A 90 20.53 -4.48 16.11
N SER A 91 21.16 -3.38 15.71
CA SER A 91 21.87 -2.48 16.64
C SER A 91 20.94 -1.82 17.66
N HIS A 92 19.68 -1.58 17.29
CA HIS A 92 18.62 -1.07 18.16
C HIS A 92 17.91 -2.16 18.97
N GLY A 93 18.32 -3.44 18.85
CA GLY A 93 17.72 -4.56 19.59
C GLY A 93 16.31 -4.93 19.14
N LEU A 94 15.87 -4.48 17.96
CA LEU A 94 14.55 -4.77 17.40
C LEU A 94 14.46 -6.13 16.71
N ILE A 95 15.60 -6.75 16.38
CA ILE A 95 15.71 -8.11 15.86
C ILE A 95 16.89 -8.82 16.53
N ASP A 96 16.95 -10.15 16.43
CA ASP A 96 17.94 -10.98 17.13
C ASP A 96 19.17 -11.33 16.28
N LYS A 97 18.97 -11.49 14.96
CA LYS A 97 20.02 -11.94 14.04
C LYS A 97 19.73 -11.43 12.62
N LEU A 98 20.79 -11.23 11.84
CA LEU A 98 20.71 -11.11 10.38
C LEU A 98 20.80 -12.51 9.76
N GLY A 99 19.96 -12.78 8.77
CA GLY A 99 19.93 -14.06 8.08
C GLY A 99 18.86 -14.09 7.01
N ASP A 100 18.67 -15.26 6.42
CA ASP A 100 17.62 -15.53 5.45
C ASP A 100 16.54 -16.47 6.02
N LEU A 101 15.69 -17.00 5.14
CA LEU A 101 14.64 -17.93 5.53
C LEU A 101 15.20 -19.27 6.02
N SER A 102 16.30 -19.76 5.44
CA SER A 102 16.93 -21.02 5.88
C SER A 102 17.47 -20.88 7.29
N ASP A 103 18.14 -19.76 7.61
CA ASP A 103 18.56 -19.45 8.98
C ASP A 103 17.39 -19.48 9.98
N ALA A 104 16.23 -18.95 9.57
CA ALA A 104 15.04 -18.90 10.42
C ALA A 104 14.42 -20.30 10.65
N ILE A 105 14.39 -21.14 9.62
CA ILE A 105 13.92 -22.54 9.71
C ILE A 105 14.83 -23.35 10.61
N ASP A 106 16.15 -23.25 10.43
CA ASP A 106 17.14 -23.96 11.25
C ASP A 106 17.05 -23.53 12.72
N ALA A 107 16.87 -22.23 12.98
CA ALA A 107 16.66 -21.72 14.33
C ALA A 107 15.36 -22.28 14.96
N ALA A 108 14.27 -22.36 14.19
CA ALA A 108 13.02 -22.93 14.67
C ALA A 108 13.12 -24.44 14.96
N ALA A 109 13.77 -25.21 14.07
CA ALA A 109 14.02 -26.64 14.27
C ALA A 109 14.87 -26.89 15.52
N THR A 110 15.91 -26.07 15.72
CA THR A 110 16.77 -26.12 16.91
C THR A 110 15.97 -25.84 18.19
N LEU A 111 15.12 -24.81 18.20
CA LEU A 111 14.26 -24.48 19.34
C LEU A 111 13.22 -25.55 19.65
N ALA A 112 12.80 -26.31 18.63
CA ALA A 112 11.85 -27.41 18.75
C ALA A 112 12.52 -28.77 19.01
N GLU A 113 13.85 -28.83 19.12
CA GLU A 113 14.64 -30.06 19.30
C GLU A 113 14.37 -31.11 18.18
N LEU A 114 14.28 -30.65 16.93
CA LEU A 114 14.03 -31.51 15.77
C LEU A 114 15.32 -31.73 14.96
N ASP A 115 15.74 -32.99 14.86
CA ASP A 115 16.87 -33.40 14.02
C ASP A 115 16.46 -33.78 12.59
N ASP A 116 15.20 -34.21 12.41
CA ASP A 116 14.62 -34.59 11.12
C ASP A 116 13.27 -33.89 10.94
N TYR A 117 13.16 -33.08 9.89
CA TYR A 117 11.98 -32.29 9.60
C TYR A 117 11.81 -32.08 8.10
N THR A 118 10.58 -31.82 7.67
CA THR A 118 10.25 -31.41 6.29
C THR A 118 9.64 -30.02 6.33
N VAL A 119 9.98 -29.19 5.34
CA VAL A 119 9.45 -27.84 5.20
C VAL A 119 8.36 -27.85 4.13
N ASP A 120 7.12 -27.64 4.57
CA ASP A 120 5.97 -27.47 3.67
C ASP A 120 5.68 -25.98 3.46
N TYR A 121 5.79 -25.53 2.22
CA TYR A 121 5.42 -24.17 1.83
C TYR A 121 3.91 -24.10 1.59
N VAL A 122 3.20 -23.49 2.53
CA VAL A 122 1.75 -23.27 2.41
C VAL A 122 1.49 -22.04 1.55
N GLU A 123 1.08 -22.26 0.31
CA GLU A 123 0.54 -21.20 -0.54
C GLU A 123 -0.98 -21.09 -0.33
N LEU A 124 -1.47 -19.86 -0.19
CA LEU A 124 -2.91 -19.62 -0.17
C LEU A 124 -3.47 -20.02 -1.55
N PRO A 125 -4.45 -20.94 -1.62
CA PRO A 125 -5.03 -21.30 -2.90
C PRO A 125 -5.65 -20.06 -3.54
N VAL A 126 -5.32 -19.82 -4.80
CA VAL A 126 -5.89 -18.70 -5.57
C VAL A 126 -7.40 -18.86 -5.57
N SER A 127 -8.12 -17.83 -5.10
CA SER A 127 -9.56 -17.94 -4.99
C SER A 127 -10.20 -18.08 -6.39
N PRO A 128 -11.36 -18.74 -6.53
CA PRO A 128 -11.99 -18.91 -7.85
C PRO A 128 -12.22 -17.60 -8.60
N ARG A 129 -12.51 -16.51 -7.88
CA ARG A 129 -12.64 -15.16 -8.47
C ARG A 129 -11.31 -14.66 -9.05
N ASP A 130 -10.20 -14.90 -8.35
CA ASP A 130 -8.87 -14.42 -8.76
C ASP A 130 -8.36 -15.23 -9.95
N LEU A 131 -8.65 -16.54 -9.99
CA LEU A 131 -8.41 -17.38 -11.17
C LEU A 131 -9.18 -16.88 -12.40
N ILE A 132 -10.46 -16.51 -12.24
CA ILE A 132 -11.27 -15.96 -13.34
C ILE A 132 -10.70 -14.61 -13.80
N LEU A 133 -10.33 -13.73 -12.88
CA LEU A 133 -9.72 -12.43 -13.22
C LEU A 133 -8.37 -12.59 -13.92
N GLN A 134 -7.52 -13.52 -13.48
CA GLN A 134 -6.26 -13.84 -14.14
C GLN A 134 -6.47 -14.39 -15.55
N GLN A 135 -7.43 -15.31 -15.73
CA GLN A 135 -7.78 -15.83 -17.06
C GLN A 135 -8.36 -14.73 -17.97
N LEU A 136 -9.17 -13.83 -17.43
CA LEU A 136 -9.74 -12.72 -18.18
C LEU A 136 -8.65 -11.69 -18.55
N ALA A 137 -7.77 -11.34 -17.63
CA ALA A 137 -6.65 -10.43 -17.86
C ALA A 137 -5.66 -10.99 -18.90
N GLY A 138 -5.34 -12.28 -18.83
CA GLY A 138 -4.51 -12.95 -19.84
C GLY A 138 -5.15 -13.02 -21.23
N ARG A 139 -6.48 -13.06 -21.30
CA ARG A 139 -7.23 -12.97 -22.57
C ARG A 139 -7.33 -11.55 -23.10
N ILE A 140 -7.46 -10.54 -22.23
CA ILE A 140 -7.48 -9.13 -22.63
C ILE A 140 -6.09 -8.70 -23.13
N GLY A 141 -5.01 -9.14 -22.48
CA GLY A 141 -3.63 -8.88 -22.90
C GLY A 141 -3.24 -9.53 -24.24
N SER A 142 -3.90 -10.63 -24.64
CA SER A 142 -3.72 -11.27 -25.96
C SER A 142 -4.69 -10.75 -27.03
N MET A 143 -5.78 -10.07 -26.63
CA MET A 143 -6.77 -9.47 -27.53
C MET A 143 -6.37 -8.12 -28.15
N SER A 144 -5.23 -7.54 -27.77
CA SER A 144 -4.68 -6.33 -28.42
C SER A 144 -4.17 -6.59 -29.84
N SER A 145 -4.17 -7.85 -30.31
CA SER A 145 -3.71 -8.24 -31.66
C SER A 145 -4.82 -8.48 -32.69
N GLY A 146 -6.11 -8.30 -32.36
CA GLY A 146 -7.13 -8.33 -33.40
C GLY A 146 -8.57 -8.30 -32.94
N LEU A 147 -9.18 -7.11 -32.84
CA LEU A 147 -10.64 -6.96 -32.87
C LEU A 147 -11.03 -5.67 -33.61
N GLY A 148 -11.20 -5.81 -34.92
CA GLY A 148 -11.92 -4.84 -35.75
C GLY A 148 -13.43 -4.95 -35.53
N SER A 149 -14.01 -3.90 -34.96
CA SER A 149 -15.43 -3.56 -35.10
C SER A 149 -15.57 -2.02 -35.03
N SER A 150 -16.55 -1.44 -35.70
CA SER A 150 -16.65 0.03 -35.88
C SER A 150 -16.81 0.82 -34.57
N ALA A 151 -17.43 0.23 -33.54
CA ALA A 151 -17.46 0.80 -32.19
C ALA A 151 -16.10 0.71 -31.48
N ALA A 152 -15.35 -0.37 -31.71
CA ALA A 152 -13.96 -0.48 -31.27
C ALA A 152 -13.06 0.53 -31.99
N HIS A 153 -13.40 0.96 -33.21
CA HIS A 153 -12.64 2.00 -33.93
C HIS A 153 -12.82 3.39 -33.31
N ALA A 154 -14.06 3.78 -32.99
CA ALA A 154 -14.35 5.05 -32.31
C ALA A 154 -13.76 5.10 -30.88
N LEU A 155 -13.79 3.97 -30.18
CA LEU A 155 -13.13 3.86 -28.87
C LEU A 155 -11.60 3.81 -29.02
N SER A 156 -11.07 3.16 -30.06
CA SER A 156 -9.63 3.10 -30.32
C SER A 156 -9.04 4.47 -30.61
N THR A 157 -9.75 5.36 -31.32
CA THR A 157 -9.26 6.73 -31.56
C THR A 157 -9.20 7.57 -30.29
N LEU A 158 -10.04 7.28 -29.29
CA LEU A 158 -10.01 7.95 -27.99
C LEU A 158 -8.94 7.37 -27.06
N VAL A 159 -8.59 6.10 -27.27
CA VAL A 159 -7.67 5.33 -26.43
C VAL A 159 -6.24 5.30 -27.00
N GLU A 160 -6.06 5.54 -28.30
CA GLU A 160 -4.75 5.62 -28.99
C GLU A 160 -3.75 6.60 -28.33
N PRO A 161 -4.16 7.84 -27.98
CA PRO A 161 -3.26 8.78 -27.32
C PRO A 161 -2.84 8.29 -25.92
N LEU A 162 -3.73 7.53 -25.24
CA LEU A 162 -3.44 6.98 -23.91
C LEU A 162 -2.59 5.72 -23.99
N VAL A 163 -2.80 4.87 -25.00
CA VAL A 163 -2.04 3.63 -25.21
C VAL A 163 -0.62 3.94 -25.66
N SER A 164 -0.42 4.93 -26.55
CA SER A 164 0.92 5.38 -26.95
C SER A 164 1.70 5.90 -25.74
N VAL A 165 1.11 6.78 -24.93
CA VAL A 165 1.71 7.27 -23.69
C VAL A 165 1.96 6.14 -22.68
N ALA A 166 1.03 5.20 -22.53
CA ALA A 166 1.21 4.06 -21.63
C ALA A 166 2.34 3.14 -22.09
N SER A 167 2.51 2.94 -23.40
CA SER A 167 3.62 2.15 -23.96
C SER A 167 4.97 2.85 -23.80
N GLU A 168 5.00 4.18 -23.92
CA GLU A 168 6.21 4.97 -23.63
C GLU A 168 6.58 4.89 -22.16
N ILE A 169 5.61 5.03 -21.25
CA ILE A 169 5.84 4.89 -19.80
C ILE A 169 6.28 3.46 -19.45
N ALA A 170 5.68 2.44 -20.08
CA ALA A 170 6.07 1.05 -19.87
C ALA A 170 7.48 0.75 -20.40
N SER A 171 7.97 1.52 -21.36
CA SER A 171 9.36 1.42 -21.85
C SER A 171 10.39 2.05 -20.92
N LEU A 172 9.95 2.81 -19.90
CA LEU A 172 10.80 3.39 -18.85
C LEU A 172 11.10 2.35 -17.75
N ASP A 173 11.63 1.20 -18.14
CA ASP A 173 11.99 0.10 -17.23
C ASP A 173 13.52 0.03 -17.05
N ASP A 174 14.10 1.15 -16.57
CA ASP A 174 15.52 1.20 -16.20
C ASP A 174 15.68 0.84 -14.70
N PRO A 175 16.46 -0.21 -14.36
CA PRO A 175 16.65 -0.63 -12.96
C PRO A 175 17.30 0.42 -12.05
N GLY A 176 17.95 1.44 -12.63
CA GLY A 176 18.56 2.56 -11.91
C GLY A 176 17.66 3.79 -11.78
N HIS A 177 16.44 3.77 -12.33
CA HIS A 177 15.49 4.88 -12.35
C HIS A 177 16.01 6.17 -13.01
N PHE A 178 16.93 6.06 -13.98
CA PHE A 178 17.41 7.21 -14.76
C PHE A 178 16.75 7.24 -16.14
N TYR A 179 16.04 8.34 -16.44
CA TYR A 179 15.31 8.49 -17.69
C TYR A 179 15.68 9.81 -18.37
N ILE A 180 16.02 9.75 -19.65
CA ILE A 180 16.27 10.92 -20.50
C ILE A 180 15.20 10.92 -21.58
N TRP A 181 14.35 11.96 -21.59
CA TRP A 181 13.27 12.09 -22.54
C TRP A 181 13.54 13.26 -23.50
N CYS A 182 13.74 12.95 -24.78
CA CYS A 182 13.94 13.94 -25.82
C CYS A 182 12.65 14.23 -26.57
N VAL A 183 11.99 15.34 -26.22
CA VAL A 183 10.69 15.74 -26.80
C VAL A 183 10.79 16.18 -28.28
N ALA A 184 11.99 16.51 -28.76
CA ALA A 184 12.22 17.08 -30.10
C ALA A 184 12.94 16.14 -31.09
N CYS A 185 13.26 14.91 -30.71
CA CYS A 185 14.12 14.03 -31.51
C CYS A 185 13.42 13.40 -32.75
N GLY A 186 12.13 13.66 -32.97
CA GLY A 186 11.32 13.06 -34.04
C GLY A 186 10.95 13.95 -35.23
N VAL A 187 11.33 15.23 -35.26
CA VAL A 187 11.02 16.11 -36.41
C VAL A 187 12.07 15.87 -37.51
N ARG A 188 11.75 14.99 -38.46
CA ARG A 188 12.40 14.95 -39.78
C ARG A 188 11.53 15.75 -40.75
N ASP A 189 12.14 16.69 -41.46
CA ASP A 189 11.57 17.35 -42.64
C ASP A 189 11.10 16.33 -43.70
#